data_AF-A0AAP0HHK4-F1
#
_entry.id   AF-A0AAP0HHK4-F1
#
_cell.length_a   1.000
_cell.length_b   1.000
_cell.length_c   1.000
_cell.angle_alpha   90.00
_cell.angle_beta   90.00
_cell.angle_gamma   90.00
#
_symmetry.space_group_name_H-M   'P 1'
#
loop_
_entity.id
_entity.type
_entity.pdbx_description
1 polymer ?
#
loop_
_entity_poly.entity_id
_entity_poly.type
_entity_poly.pdbx_seq_one_letter_code
_entity_poly.pdbx_strand_id
1 'polypeptide(L)' 'MIHKMDRTKHISPKFFYAHELQKNGEINVKQIRSSDNLADLFTKALPTTTFKRLTYGIGMRKLKDIASKEIEQVSPMFT' A
#
# COMPACT_ATOMS: atom_id res chain seq x y z
N MET A 1 -11.25 -17.82 34.31
CA MET A 1 -10.53 -18.87 33.55
C MET A 1 -10.13 -18.29 32.21
N ILE A 2 -8.83 -18.10 31.98
CA ILE A 2 -8.30 -17.63 30.69
C ILE A 2 -8.14 -18.88 29.82
N HIS A 3 -8.85 -18.95 28.69
CA HIS A 3 -8.70 -20.04 27.72
C HIS A 3 -7.27 -20.02 27.17
N LYS A 4 -6.43 -20.90 27.70
CA LYS A 4 -5.09 -21.18 27.20
C LYS A 4 -5.27 -21.97 25.90
N MET A 5 -5.32 -21.28 24.77
CA MET A 5 -5.24 -21.94 23.47
C MET A 5 -3.95 -22.76 23.45
N ASP A 6 -4.09 -24.06 23.29
CA ASP A 6 -3.01 -24.98 22.99
C ASP A 6 -2.41 -24.56 21.65
N ARG A 7 -1.44 -23.64 21.73
CA ARG A 7 -0.71 -23.12 20.58
C ARG A 7 0.03 -24.32 20.00
N THR A 8 -0.43 -24.80 18.84
CA THR A 8 0.28 -25.76 17.98
C THR A 8 1.78 -25.52 18.09
N LYS A 9 2.51 -26.50 18.68
CA LYS A 9 3.89 -26.38 19.16
C LYS A 9 4.92 -25.97 18.09
N HIS A 10 4.50 -25.85 16.83
CA HIS A 10 5.33 -25.57 15.67
C HIS A 10 5.24 -24.13 15.14
N ILE A 11 4.30 -23.31 15.63
CA ILE A 11 4.15 -21.93 15.16
C ILE A 11 4.65 -20.98 16.26
N SER A 12 5.72 -20.25 15.96
CA SER A 12 6.31 -19.29 16.90
C SER A 12 5.29 -18.22 17.33
N PRO A 13 5.28 -17.79 18.61
CA PRO A 13 4.45 -16.69 19.11
C PRO A 13 4.48 -15.42 18.24
N LYS A 14 5.61 -15.14 17.56
CA LYS A 14 5.78 -13.97 16.67
C LYS A 14 4.79 -13.94 15.50
N PHE A 15 4.26 -15.10 15.07
CA PHE A 15 3.26 -15.16 14.01
C PHE A 15 1.86 -14.73 14.46
N PHE A 16 1.61 -14.67 15.78
CA PHE A 16 0.32 -14.26 16.31
C PHE A 16 0.22 -12.76 16.58
N TYR A 17 1.33 -12.02 16.55
CA TYR A 17 1.33 -10.60 16.91
C TYR A 17 0.38 -9.78 16.02
N ALA A 18 0.45 -9.95 14.69
CA ALA A 18 -0.46 -9.28 13.78
C ALA A 18 -1.93 -9.69 13.99
N HIS A 19 -2.17 -10.97 14.33
CA HIS A 19 -3.51 -11.47 14.65
C HIS A 19 -4.05 -10.87 15.96
N GLU A 20 -3.21 -10.73 16.98
CA GLU A 20 -3.58 -10.07 18.25
C GLU A 20 -3.92 -8.60 18.01
N LEU A 21 -3.09 -7.85 17.26
CA LEU A 21 -3.39 -6.47 16.89
C LEU A 21 -4.71 -6.35 16.10
N GLN A 22 -4.98 -7.29 15.19
CA GLN A 22 -6.24 -7.30 14.45
C GLN A 22 -7.44 -7.61 15.36
N LYS A 23 -7.31 -8.59 16.26
CA LYS A 23 -8.35 -8.95 17.23
C LYS A 23 -8.65 -7.81 18.21
N ASN A 24 -7.62 -7.06 18.59
CA ASN A 24 -7.74 -5.88 19.44
C ASN A 24 -8.30 -4.66 18.68
N GLY A 25 -8.45 -4.75 17.35
CA GLY A 25 -8.92 -3.66 16.51
C GLY A 25 -7.89 -2.56 16.25
N GLU A 26 -6.62 -2.78 16.62
CA GLU A 26 -5.52 -1.82 16.44
C GLU A 26 -5.10 -1.72 14.97
N ILE A 27 -5.22 -2.81 14.22
CA ILE A 27 -4.96 -2.85 12.77
C ILE A 27 -6.10 -3.52 12.01
N ASN A 28 -6.30 -3.08 10.77
CA ASN A 28 -7.24 -3.72 9.85
C ASN A 28 -6.47 -4.37 8.69
N VAL A 29 -6.51 -5.70 8.62
CA VAL A 29 -5.87 -6.45 7.55
C VAL A 29 -6.85 -6.63 6.40
N LYS A 30 -6.55 -6.03 5.25
CA LYS A 30 -7.32 -6.18 4.02
C LYS A 30 -6.53 -6.99 3.00
N GLN A 31 -7.18 -8.00 2.42
CA GLN A 31 -6.61 -8.70 1.28
C GLN A 31 -6.65 -7.81 0.04
N ILE A 32 -5.53 -7.77 -0.69
CA ILE A 32 -5.41 -7.08 -1.97
C ILE A 32 -4.89 -8.04 -3.03
N ARG A 33 -5.21 -7.77 -4.30
CA ARG A 33 -4.64 -8.52 -5.42
C ARG A 33 -3.15 -8.21 -5.52
N SER A 34 -2.34 -9.22 -5.85
CA SER A 34 -0.89 -9.04 -5.99
C SER A 34 -0.51 -7.99 -7.04
N SER A 35 -1.30 -7.87 -8.11
CA SER A 35 -1.11 -6.86 -9.17
C SER A 35 -1.27 -5.42 -8.70
N ASP A 36 -1.97 -5.24 -7.58
CA ASP A 36 -2.42 -3.95 -7.06
C ASP A 36 -1.65 -3.59 -5.78
N ASN A 37 -0.69 -4.43 -5.36
CA ASN A 37 0.15 -4.17 -4.19
C ASN A 37 1.17 -3.07 -4.48
N LEU A 38 0.82 -1.82 -4.15
CA LEU A 38 1.70 -0.66 -4.33
C LEU A 38 3.03 -0.80 -3.56
N ALA A 39 3.07 -1.56 -2.46
CA ALA A 39 4.29 -1.78 -1.69
C ALA A 39 5.34 -2.63 -2.41
N ASP A 40 4.94 -3.36 -3.47
CA ASP A 40 5.88 -4.11 -4.31
C ASP A 40 6.94 -3.19 -4.94
N LEU A 41 6.63 -1.90 -5.09
CA LEU A 41 7.55 -0.86 -5.55
C LEU A 41 8.86 -0.81 -4.74
N PHE A 42 8.78 -1.08 -3.44
CA PHE A 42 9.92 -0.95 -2.52
C PHE A 42 10.64 -2.27 -2.25
N THR A 43 10.05 -3.40 -2.64
CA THR A 43 10.49 -4.74 -2.21
C THR A 43 10.86 -5.65 -3.37
N LYS A 44 10.47 -5.33 -4.60
CA LYS A 44 10.66 -6.19 -5.77
C LYS A 44 11.38 -5.48 -6.90
N ALA A 45 12.20 -6.25 -7.64
CA ALA A 45 12.67 -5.85 -8.96
C ALA A 45 11.55 -6.11 -9.99
N LEU A 46 10.86 -5.05 -10.39
CA LEU A 46 9.71 -5.13 -11.29
C LEU A 46 10.06 -4.69 -12.72
N PRO A 47 9.37 -5.22 -13.75
CA PRO A 47 9.44 -4.66 -15.10
C PRO A 47 9.07 -3.17 -15.09
N THR A 48 9.73 -2.40 -15.95
CA THR A 48 9.59 -0.94 -16.03
C THR A 48 8.14 -0.46 -16.16
N THR A 49 7.30 -1.21 -16.87
CA THR A 49 5.87 -0.89 -17.06
C THR A 49 5.10 -0.99 -15.74
N THR A 50 5.27 -2.09 -15.01
CA THR A 50 4.66 -2.30 -13.68
C THR A 50 5.20 -1.28 -12.68
N PHE A 51 6.51 -1.06 -12.63
CA PHE A 51 7.14 -0.08 -11.75
C PHE A 51 6.52 1.32 -11.96
N LYS A 52 6.45 1.79 -13.21
CA LYS A 52 5.84 3.09 -13.54
C LYS A 52 4.38 3.15 -13.05
N ARG A 53 3.58 2.12 -13.33
CA ARG A 53 2.19 2.08 -12.86
C ARG A 53 2.07 2.22 -11.34
N LEU A 54 2.87 1.49 -10.57
CA LEU A 54 2.85 1.57 -9.10
C LEU A 54 3.35 2.93 -8.59
N THR A 55 4.37 3.54 -9.21
CA THR A 55 4.80 4.91 -8.85
C THR A 55 3.69 5.94 -9.02
N TYR A 56 2.91 5.83 -10.11
CA TYR A 56 1.75 6.71 -10.30
C TYR A 56 0.65 6.43 -9.26
N GLY A 57 0.47 5.17 -8.88
CA GLY A 57 -0.50 4.75 -7.86
C GLY A 57 -0.24 5.36 -6.48
N ILE A 58 1.02 5.58 -6.10
CA ILE A 58 1.37 6.27 -4.84
C ILE A 58 1.44 7.80 -4.96
N GLY A 59 1.10 8.37 -6.12
CA GLY A 59 1.06 9.81 -6.33
C GLY A 59 2.36 10.44 -6.87
N MET A 60 3.42 9.67 -7.13
CA MET A 60 4.62 10.23 -7.76
C MET A 60 4.32 10.68 -9.19
N ARG A 61 4.84 11.85 -9.58
CA ARG A 61 4.70 12.45 -10.91
C ARG A 61 6.03 13.03 -11.35
N LYS A 62 6.25 13.16 -12.67
CA LYS A 62 7.39 13.93 -13.15
C LYS A 62 7.08 15.41 -13.02
N LEU A 63 8.10 16.21 -12.76
CA LEU A 63 7.95 17.67 -12.60
C LEU A 63 7.26 18.31 -13.82
N LYS A 64 7.64 17.90 -15.02
CA LYS A 64 7.01 18.38 -16.27
C LYS A 64 5.51 18.06 -16.37
N ASP A 65 5.05 16.97 -15.77
CA ASP A 65 3.64 16.55 -15.83
C ASP A 65 2.79 17.33 -14.80
N ILE A 66 3.44 17.99 -13.84
CA ILE A 66 2.81 18.87 -12.85
C ILE A 66 2.75 20.30 -13.40
N ALA A 67 3.85 20.80 -13.96
CA ALA A 67 3.94 22.17 -14.49
C ALA A 67 2.93 22.45 -15.61
N SER A 68 2.62 21.46 -16.45
CA SER A 68 1.61 21.63 -17.52
C SER A 68 0.18 21.78 -17.00
N LYS A 69 -0.12 21.33 -15.77
CA LYS A 69 -1.49 21.39 -15.21
C LYS A 69 -1.82 22.72 -14.55
N GLU A 70 -0.81 23.50 -14.17
CA GLU A 70 -1.05 24.85 -13.64
C GLU A 70 -1.47 25.80 -14.77
N ILE A 71 -0.91 25.64 -15.99
CA ILE A 71 -1.22 26.49 -17.14
C ILE A 71 -2.67 26.30 -17.65
N GLU A 72 -3.21 25.07 -17.59
CA GLU A 72 -4.59 24.80 -18.02
C GLU A 72 -5.64 25.33 -17.02
N GLN A 73 -5.31 25.50 -15.74
CA GLN A 73 -6.26 25.98 -14.73
C GLN A 73 -6.36 27.52 -14.63
N VAL A 74 -5.38 28.28 -15.13
CA VAL A 74 -5.45 29.76 -15.16
C VAL A 74 -6.16 30.30 -16.41
N SER A 75 -6.41 29.47 -17.43
CA SER A 75 -6.98 29.90 -18.70
C SER A 75 -8.48 30.25 -18.73
N PRO A 76 -9.38 29.81 -17.81
CA PRO A 76 -10.80 30.13 -17.96
C PRO A 76 -11.22 31.50 -17.40
N MET A 77 -10.31 32.32 -16.84
CA MET A 77 -10.69 33.59 -16.20
C MET A 77 -10.68 34.81 -17.13
N PHE A 78 -10.34 34.64 -18.41
CA PHE A 78 -10.36 35.72 -19.41
C PHE A 78 -11.01 35.26 -20.72
N THR A 79 -12.33 35.12 -20.72
CA THR A 79 -13.22 35.28 -21.90
C THR A 79 -14.59 35.68 -21.36
#